data_AF-A0A536H616-F1
#
_entry.id   AF-A0A536H616-F1
#
_cell.length_a   1.000
_cell.length_b   1.000
_cell.length_c   1.000
_cell.angle_alpha   90.00
_cell.angle_beta   90.00
_cell.angle_gamma   90.00
#
_symmetry.space_group_name_H-M   'P 1'
#
loop_
_entity.id
_entity.type
_entity.pdbx_description
1 polymer ?
#
loop_
_entity_poly.entity_id
_entity_poly.type
_entity_poly.pdbx_seq_one_letter_code
_entity_poly.pdbx_strand_id
1 'polypeptide(L)'
;MAVERKGGLRPGMLSRLGMAPQPMSRESVLKKPRIRDADRAVPSVCPYCAVGCSQLVYVKDRRIIDIEGNPESPINEGTLCPKGASTYQYLVNPNRLTTVRYRAPYSDHWEDRPLDWAMDRIARLIKETRDASFVERTPDGKLVNQTTAMATLGGATMDIEENYLIKKLFSGGLGVVSIENQARI
;
A
#
# COMPACT_ATOMS: atom_id res chain seq x y z
N MET A 1 -32.36 14.06 33.97
CA MET A 1 -33.10 13.39 35.07
C MET A 1 -32.33 12.12 35.42
N ALA A 2 -31.61 12.14 36.54
CA ALA A 2 -30.81 11.00 37.00
C ALA A 2 -31.71 10.04 37.78
N VAL A 3 -31.76 8.78 37.35
CA VAL A 3 -32.42 7.70 38.10
C VAL A 3 -31.45 7.28 39.20
N GLU A 4 -31.76 7.66 40.43
CA GLU A 4 -31.05 7.27 41.63
C GLU A 4 -31.34 5.78 41.92
N ARG A 5 -30.44 4.87 41.52
CA ARG A 5 -30.53 3.45 41.90
C ARG A 5 -30.17 3.29 43.38
N LYS A 6 -31.16 3.39 44.26
CA LYS A 6 -31.06 3.02 45.68
C LYS A 6 -30.95 1.49 45.81
N GLY A 7 -29.72 0.98 45.79
CA GLY A 7 -29.45 -0.44 45.98
C GLY A 7 -27.99 -0.82 45.72
N GLY A 8 -27.04 -0.09 46.32
CA GLY A 8 -25.61 -0.41 46.22
C GLY A 8 -25.17 -1.27 47.41
N LEU A 9 -24.47 -2.38 47.12
CA LEU A 9 -23.73 -3.16 48.12
C LEU A 9 -22.82 -2.23 48.94
N ARG A 10 -22.79 -2.41 50.27
CA ARG A 10 -21.92 -1.62 51.15
C ARG A 10 -20.46 -1.74 50.67
N PRO A 11 -19.65 -0.66 50.70
CA PRO A 11 -18.27 -0.69 50.20
C PRO A 11 -17.41 -1.85 50.74
N GLY A 12 -17.61 -2.23 52.00
CA GLY A 12 -16.92 -3.36 52.64
C GLY A 12 -17.40 -4.77 52.24
N MET A 13 -18.51 -4.88 51.50
CA MET A 13 -19.03 -6.15 50.98
C MET A 13 -18.39 -6.48 49.63
N LEU A 14 -18.09 -5.47 48.82
CA LEU A 14 -17.35 -5.61 47.55
C LEU A 14 -15.90 -6.06 47.78
N SER A 15 -15.24 -5.57 48.84
CA SER A 15 -13.87 -6.01 49.18
C SER A 15 -13.80 -7.48 49.62
N ARG A 16 -14.83 -7.98 50.32
CA ARG A 16 -14.93 -9.40 50.73
C ARG A 16 -15.23 -10.36 49.58
N LEU A 17 -15.81 -9.85 48.49
CA LEU A 17 -16.07 -10.60 47.25
C LEU A 17 -14.87 -10.60 46.29
N GLY A 18 -13.70 -10.10 46.71
CA GLY A 18 -12.53 -9.95 45.84
C GLY A 18 -12.67 -8.86 44.77
N MET A 19 -13.73 -8.06 44.86
CA MET A 19 -14.02 -6.91 44.00
C MET A 19 -13.51 -5.60 44.61
N ALA A 20 -12.45 -5.67 45.42
CA ALA A 20 -11.75 -4.47 45.86
C ALA A 20 -11.19 -3.75 44.61
N PRO A 21 -11.24 -2.41 44.55
CA PRO A 21 -10.59 -1.67 43.47
C PRO A 21 -9.13 -2.10 43.39
N GLN A 22 -8.72 -2.67 42.26
CA GLN A 22 -7.34 -3.06 42.05
C GLN A 22 -6.47 -1.80 42.16
N PRO A 23 -5.36 -1.80 42.93
CA PRO A 23 -4.47 -0.67 43.02
C PRO A 23 -3.84 -0.42 41.64
N MET A 24 -4.39 0.52 40.89
CA MET A 24 -3.86 0.94 39.60
C MET A 24 -3.05 2.21 39.76
N SER A 25 -1.85 2.23 39.18
CA SER A 25 -1.06 3.46 39.11
C SER A 25 -1.80 4.51 38.27
N ARG A 26 -1.53 5.79 38.55
CA ARG A 26 -2.04 6.89 37.73
C ARG A 26 -1.68 6.72 36.25
N GLU A 27 -0.49 6.18 35.96
CA GLU A 27 -0.06 5.89 34.59
C GLU A 27 -0.97 4.87 33.91
N SER A 28 -1.26 3.74 34.57
CA SER A 28 -2.16 2.71 34.03
C SER A 28 -3.56 3.24 33.76
N VAL A 29 -4.09 4.09 34.65
CA VAL A 29 -5.39 4.75 34.47
C VAL A 29 -5.41 5.69 33.27
N LEU A 30 -4.27 6.32 32.96
CA LEU A 30 -4.15 7.29 31.87
C LEU A 30 -3.76 6.66 30.52
N LYS A 31 -3.38 5.37 30.49
CA LYS A 31 -3.06 4.67 29.23
C LYS A 31 -4.29 4.60 28.33
N LYS A 32 -4.06 4.87 27.06
CA LYS A 32 -5.08 4.92 26.02
C LYS A 32 -4.56 4.15 24.80
N PRO A 33 -5.43 3.49 24.01
CA PRO A 33 -5.03 2.91 22.73
C PRO A 33 -4.42 3.97 21.82
N ARG A 34 -3.41 3.61 21.02
CA ARG A 34 -2.75 4.52 20.06
C ARG A 34 -3.74 5.14 19.07
N ILE A 35 -4.78 4.39 18.73
CA ILE A 35 -5.83 4.76 17.79
C ILE A 35 -6.92 5.68 18.38
N ARG A 36 -6.91 5.93 19.70
CA ARG A 36 -8.01 6.66 20.37
C ARG A 36 -8.21 8.08 19.84
N ASP A 37 -7.13 8.72 19.42
CA ASP A 37 -7.15 10.09 18.92
C ASP A 37 -7.11 10.14 17.38
N ALA A 38 -7.43 9.04 16.69
CA ALA A 38 -7.54 9.03 15.23
C ALA A 38 -8.74 9.88 14.78
N ASP A 39 -8.55 10.67 13.73
CA ASP A 39 -9.63 11.45 13.10
C ASP A 39 -10.59 10.52 12.35
N ARG A 40 -10.05 9.45 11.76
CA ARG A 40 -10.79 8.42 11.02
C ARG A 40 -10.02 7.11 10.94
N ALA A 41 -10.76 6.03 10.73
CA ALA A 41 -10.24 4.73 10.31
C ALA A 41 -10.74 4.46 8.88
N VAL A 42 -9.84 4.09 7.98
CA VAL A 42 -10.15 3.83 6.57
C VAL A 42 -9.87 2.37 6.26
N PRO A 43 -10.86 1.60 5.75
CA PRO A 43 -10.63 0.25 5.29
C PRO A 43 -9.64 0.20 4.12
N SER A 44 -8.76 -0.79 4.13
CA SER A 44 -7.82 -1.09 3.05
C SER A 44 -7.60 -2.61 2.94
N VAL A 45 -6.79 -3.03 1.98
CA VAL A 45 -6.41 -4.42 1.73
C VAL A 45 -4.91 -4.58 1.94
N CYS A 46 -4.52 -5.68 2.58
CA CYS A 46 -3.13 -6.05 2.80
C CYS A 46 -2.38 -6.21 1.45
N PRO A 47 -1.24 -5.50 1.22
CA PRO A 47 -0.57 -5.46 -0.08
C PRO A 47 0.39 -6.64 -0.32
N TYR A 48 0.30 -7.72 0.47
CA TYR A 48 1.26 -8.82 0.43
C TYR A 48 0.79 -10.00 -0.42
N CYS A 49 0.17 -11.00 0.21
CA CYS A 49 -0.25 -12.22 -0.49
C CYS A 49 -1.71 -12.13 -0.95
N ALA A 50 -2.12 -13.06 -1.81
CA ALA A 50 -3.45 -13.13 -2.40
C ALA A 50 -4.58 -13.55 -1.43
N VAL A 51 -4.33 -13.65 -0.11
CA VAL A 51 -5.40 -13.89 0.87
C VAL A 51 -6.37 -12.72 0.91
N GLY A 52 -5.89 -11.49 0.71
CA GLY A 52 -6.76 -10.31 0.69
C GLY A 52 -7.27 -9.89 2.06
N CYS A 53 -6.49 -10.10 3.13
CA CYS A 53 -6.85 -9.65 4.48
C CYS A 53 -7.22 -8.15 4.47
N SER A 54 -8.37 -7.80 5.04
CA SER A 54 -8.76 -6.40 5.21
C SER A 54 -8.08 -5.79 6.44
N GLN A 55 -7.71 -4.53 6.30
CA GLN A 55 -7.02 -3.73 7.30
C GLN A 55 -7.78 -2.43 7.57
N LEU A 56 -7.60 -1.86 8.75
CA LEU A 56 -8.04 -0.51 9.11
C LEU A 56 -6.81 0.39 9.26
N VAL A 57 -6.77 1.44 8.45
CA VAL A 57 -5.72 2.47 8.48
C VAL A 57 -6.21 3.65 9.30
N TYR A 58 -5.59 3.89 10.46
CA TYR A 58 -5.94 4.98 11.35
C TYR A 58 -5.13 6.22 11.01
N VAL A 59 -5.83 7.34 10.81
CA VAL A 59 -5.25 8.61 10.35
C VAL A 59 -5.51 9.72 11.34
N LYS A 60 -4.49 10.53 11.62
CA LYS A 60 -4.58 11.77 12.40
C LYS A 60 -3.74 12.86 11.74
N ASP A 61 -4.26 14.07 11.61
CA ASP A 61 -3.52 15.21 11.04
C ASP A 61 -2.93 14.90 9.65
N ARG A 62 -3.70 14.16 8.83
CA ARG A 62 -3.30 13.63 7.51
C ARG A 62 -2.10 12.67 7.52
N ARG A 63 -1.73 12.11 8.67
CA ARG A 63 -0.68 11.10 8.80
C ARG A 63 -1.26 9.79 9.31
N ILE A 64 -0.71 8.68 8.81
CA ILE A 64 -1.04 7.35 9.34
C ILE A 64 -0.40 7.27 10.74
N ILE A 65 -1.19 6.86 11.74
CA ILE A 65 -0.72 6.64 13.11
C ILE A 65 -0.72 5.17 13.50
N ASP A 66 -1.53 4.35 12.81
CA ASP A 66 -1.58 2.92 13.03
C ASP A 66 -2.23 2.17 11.86
N ILE A 67 -1.97 0.87 11.75
CA ILE A 67 -2.67 -0.04 10.84
C ILE A 67 -2.90 -1.37 11.56
N GLU A 68 -4.16 -1.80 11.63
CA GLU A 68 -4.57 -3.05 12.27
C GLU A 68 -5.47 -3.88 11.35
N GLY A 69 -5.82 -5.11 11.73
CA GLY A 69 -6.76 -5.92 10.96
C GLY A 69 -8.18 -5.41 11.12
N ASN A 70 -9.00 -5.49 10.07
CA ASN A 70 -10.40 -5.11 10.14
C ASN A 70 -11.26 -6.24 10.75
N PRO A 71 -11.87 -6.07 11.94
CA PRO A 71 -12.70 -7.09 12.57
C PRO A 71 -13.95 -7.45 11.76
N GLU A 72 -14.43 -6.55 10.91
CA GLU A 72 -15.61 -6.76 10.06
C GLU A 72 -15.31 -7.60 8.81
N SER A 73 -14.03 -7.96 8.60
CA SER A 73 -13.66 -8.74 7.42
C SER A 73 -14.17 -10.18 7.51
N PRO A 74 -14.87 -10.68 6.47
CA PRO A 74 -15.26 -12.08 6.41
C PRO A 74 -14.08 -13.02 6.11
N ILE A 75 -12.89 -12.48 5.78
CA ILE A 75 -11.70 -13.26 5.42
C ILE A 75 -10.82 -13.48 6.64
N ASN A 76 -10.49 -12.40 7.35
CA ASN A 76 -9.52 -12.44 8.44
C ASN A 76 -10.07 -12.05 9.81
N GLU A 77 -11.29 -11.53 9.93
CA GLU A 77 -11.94 -11.21 11.21
C GLU A 77 -11.03 -10.42 12.17
N GLY A 78 -10.23 -9.49 11.63
CA GLY A 78 -9.29 -8.66 12.39
C GLY A 78 -7.90 -9.28 12.62
N THR A 79 -7.69 -10.54 12.28
CA THR A 79 -6.39 -11.21 12.42
C THR A 79 -5.41 -10.80 11.30
N LEU A 80 -4.12 -10.75 11.60
CA LEU A 80 -3.07 -10.50 10.61
C LEU A 80 -1.85 -11.39 10.89
N CYS A 81 -1.24 -11.90 9.83
CA CYS A 81 0.09 -12.53 9.91
C CYS A 81 1.18 -11.46 10.15
N PRO A 82 2.44 -11.83 10.48
CA PRO A 82 3.47 -10.84 10.81
C PRO A 82 3.75 -9.83 9.68
N LYS A 83 3.55 -10.22 8.41
CA LYS A 83 3.66 -9.30 7.26
C LYS A 83 2.54 -8.24 7.29
N GLY A 84 1.29 -8.69 7.42
CA GLY A 84 0.14 -7.78 7.51
C GLY A 84 0.22 -6.85 8.72
N ALA A 85 0.57 -7.38 9.89
CA ALA A 85 0.69 -6.61 11.13
C ALA A 85 1.81 -5.56 11.10
N SER A 86 2.80 -5.70 10.20
CA SER A 86 3.91 -4.75 10.04
C SER A 86 3.74 -3.76 8.89
N THR A 87 2.58 -3.74 8.23
CA THR A 87 2.27 -2.80 7.12
C THR A 87 2.43 -1.32 7.50
N TYR A 88 2.15 -0.95 8.76
CA TYR A 88 2.43 0.41 9.25
C TYR A 88 3.92 0.77 9.10
N GLN A 89 4.83 -0.13 9.50
CA GLN A 89 6.28 0.06 9.40
C GLN A 89 6.77 0.06 7.94
N TYR A 90 6.06 -0.62 7.05
CA TYR A 90 6.35 -0.59 5.61
C TYR A 90 6.05 0.78 5.00
N LEU A 91 4.89 1.38 5.33
CA LEU A 91 4.45 2.66 4.78
C LEU A 91 5.12 3.87 5.46
N VAL A 92 5.31 3.80 6.78
CA VAL A 92 5.97 4.83 7.59
C VAL A 92 7.42 4.41 7.83
N ASN A 93 8.21 4.44 6.75
CA ASN A 93 9.60 4.00 6.73
C ASN A 93 10.53 5.10 6.22
N PRO A 94 11.64 5.43 6.93
CA PRO A 94 12.60 6.43 6.48
C PRO A 94 13.35 6.02 5.19
N ASN A 95 13.36 4.74 4.83
CA ASN A 95 14.03 4.24 3.63
C ASN A 95 13.17 4.37 2.35
N ARG A 96 11.96 4.95 2.43
CA ARG A 96 11.13 5.15 1.25
C ARG A 96 11.80 6.12 0.28
N LEU A 97 11.77 5.77 -1.00
CA LEU A 97 12.16 6.67 -2.08
C LEU A 97 11.10 7.77 -2.21
N THR A 98 11.50 9.00 -1.97
CA THR A 98 10.65 10.21 -2.05
C THR A 98 11.05 11.13 -3.20
N THR A 99 12.21 10.89 -3.82
CA THR A 99 12.79 11.69 -4.89
C THR A 99 13.21 10.77 -6.03
N VAL A 100 13.14 11.26 -7.26
CA VAL A 100 13.61 10.51 -8.43
C VAL A 100 15.13 10.43 -8.41
N ARG A 101 15.65 9.21 -8.55
CA ARG A 101 17.08 8.91 -8.68
C ARG A 101 17.42 8.60 -10.14
N TYR A 102 18.40 9.29 -10.69
CA TYR A 102 18.93 9.07 -12.04
C TYR A 102 20.38 8.57 -11.98
N ARG A 103 20.72 7.61 -12.84
CA ARG A 103 22.07 7.13 -13.04
C ARG A 103 22.45 7.27 -14.51
N ALA A 104 23.48 8.06 -14.78
CA ALA A 104 23.97 8.27 -16.14
C ALA A 104 24.68 7.02 -16.69
N PRO A 105 24.72 6.83 -18.03
CA PRO A 105 25.56 5.82 -18.64
C PRO A 105 27.00 5.93 -18.14
N TYR A 106 27.60 4.79 -17.80
CA TYR A 106 28.96 4.69 -17.25
C TYR A 106 29.20 5.34 -15.87
N SER A 107 28.16 5.86 -15.21
CA SER A 107 28.27 6.35 -13.83
C SER A 107 28.16 5.21 -12.80
N ASP A 108 28.79 5.37 -11.64
CA ASP A 108 28.74 4.48 -10.48
C ASP A 108 27.87 5.02 -9.33
N HIS A 109 27.30 6.22 -9.48
CA HIS A 109 26.51 6.89 -8.44
C HIS A 109 25.13 7.34 -8.95
N TRP A 110 24.25 7.64 -8.00
CA TRP A 110 22.91 8.17 -8.24
C TRP A 110 22.88 9.68 -8.03
N GLU A 111 22.11 10.37 -8.86
CA GLU A 111 21.82 11.79 -8.75
C GLU A 111 20.32 12.04 -8.57
N ASP A 112 19.97 13.04 -7.77
CA ASP A 112 18.58 13.48 -7.68
C ASP A 112 18.17 14.31 -8.90
N ARG A 113 16.94 14.08 -9.36
CA ARG A 113 16.34 14.82 -10.47
C ARG A 113 14.88 15.17 -10.19
N PRO A 114 14.38 16.28 -10.76
CA PRO A 114 12.96 16.59 -10.77
C PRO A 114 12.13 15.51 -11.49
N LEU A 115 10.87 15.33 -11.08
CA LEU A 115 9.97 14.33 -11.65
C LEU A 115 9.62 14.64 -13.12
N ASP A 116 9.31 15.89 -13.43
CA ASP A 116 9.03 16.39 -14.78
C ASP A 116 10.19 16.10 -15.75
N TRP A 117 11.42 16.39 -15.33
CA TRP A 117 12.63 16.06 -16.11
C TRP A 117 12.71 14.56 -16.43
N ALA A 118 12.40 13.70 -15.46
CA ALA A 118 12.46 12.26 -15.64
C ALA A 118 11.36 11.77 -16.59
N MET A 119 10.14 12.30 -16.44
CA MET A 119 9.02 11.97 -17.32
C MET A 119 9.31 12.35 -18.77
N ASP A 120 9.80 13.56 -19.03
CA ASP A 120 10.16 14.03 -20.37
C ASP A 120 11.28 13.19 -20.99
N ARG A 121 12.31 12.88 -20.20
CA ARG A 121 13.42 12.06 -20.65
C ARG A 121 12.98 10.65 -21.01
N ILE A 122 12.17 10.01 -20.17
CA ILE A 122 11.65 8.66 -20.40
C ILE A 122 10.75 8.65 -21.65
N ALA A 123 9.84 9.62 -21.78
CA ALA A 123 8.96 9.74 -22.94
C ALA A 123 9.74 9.90 -24.25
N ARG A 124 10.78 10.77 -24.25
CA ARG A 124 11.66 10.95 -25.42
C ARG A 124 12.35 9.64 -25.80
N LEU A 125 12.94 8.93 -24.85
CA LEU A 125 13.64 7.66 -25.10
C LEU A 125 12.68 6.58 -25.63
N ILE A 126 11.50 6.44 -25.03
CA ILE A 126 10.47 5.50 -25.50
C ILE A 126 10.07 5.82 -26.94
N LYS A 127 9.85 7.10 -27.26
CA LYS A 127 9.51 7.53 -28.62
C LYS A 127 10.62 7.21 -29.61
N GLU A 128 11.86 7.57 -29.29
CA GLU A 128 13.02 7.29 -30.13
C GLU A 128 13.18 5.78 -30.40
N THR A 129 13.09 4.96 -29.36
CA THR A 129 13.17 3.50 -29.50
C THR A 129 12.02 2.95 -30.32
N ARG A 130 10.78 3.41 -30.07
CA ARG A 130 9.61 2.96 -30.82
C ARG A 130 9.75 3.30 -32.29
N ASP A 131 10.01 4.56 -32.63
CA ASP A 131 10.09 5.01 -34.02
C ASP A 131 11.19 4.28 -34.79
N ALA A 132 12.33 3.97 -34.14
CA ALA A 132 13.43 3.25 -34.75
C ALA A 132 13.19 1.74 -34.94
N SER A 133 12.22 1.14 -34.24
CA SER A 133 12.04 -0.32 -34.17
C SER A 133 10.63 -0.82 -34.48
N PHE A 134 9.70 0.09 -34.81
CA PHE A 134 8.32 -0.27 -35.07
C PHE A 134 8.17 -1.02 -36.39
N VAL A 135 7.46 -2.13 -36.35
CA VAL A 135 7.13 -2.98 -37.49
C VAL A 135 5.62 -2.92 -37.69
N GLU A 136 5.19 -2.25 -38.75
CA GLU A 136 3.76 -2.23 -39.13
C GLU A 136 3.35 -3.60 -39.69
N ARG A 137 4.15 -4.14 -40.61
CA ARG A 137 3.91 -5.41 -41.30
C ARG A 137 5.15 -6.29 -41.29
N THR A 138 4.93 -7.60 -41.23
CA THR A 138 5.99 -8.61 -41.40
C THR A 138 6.42 -8.73 -42.87
N PRO A 139 7.54 -9.41 -43.18
CA PRO A 139 8.00 -9.61 -44.57
C PRO A 139 6.98 -10.31 -45.48
N ASP A 140 6.11 -11.16 -44.92
CA ASP A 140 4.99 -11.83 -45.60
C ASP A 140 3.73 -10.95 -45.72
N GLY A 141 3.77 -9.68 -45.30
CA GLY A 141 2.71 -8.69 -45.48
C GLY A 141 1.65 -8.65 -44.37
N LYS A 142 1.74 -9.52 -43.35
CA LYS A 142 0.80 -9.57 -42.23
C LYS A 142 0.92 -8.31 -41.36
N LEU A 143 -0.21 -7.66 -41.09
CA LEU A 143 -0.27 -6.51 -40.18
C LEU A 143 -0.03 -6.96 -38.74
N VAL A 144 0.93 -6.32 -38.06
CA VAL A 144 1.33 -6.65 -36.67
C VAL A 144 1.43 -5.44 -35.76
N ASN A 145 1.77 -4.24 -36.27
CA ASN A 145 1.82 -3.00 -35.50
C ASN A 145 2.55 -3.11 -34.15
N GLN A 146 3.78 -3.62 -34.19
CA GLN A 146 4.52 -3.99 -32.98
C GLN A 146 5.94 -3.41 -32.91
N THR A 147 6.49 -3.36 -31.70
CA THR A 147 7.93 -3.20 -31.45
C THR A 147 8.40 -4.28 -30.47
N THR A 148 9.55 -4.87 -30.77
CA THR A 148 10.22 -5.89 -29.93
C THR A 148 11.47 -5.33 -29.22
N ALA A 149 11.79 -4.04 -29.41
CA ALA A 149 12.96 -3.40 -28.81
C ALA A 149 12.73 -2.92 -27.38
N MET A 150 11.51 -3.06 -26.86
CA MET A 150 11.13 -2.70 -25.50
C MET A 150 10.39 -3.86 -24.85
N ALA A 151 10.54 -3.98 -23.53
CA ALA A 151 9.80 -4.92 -22.71
C ALA A 151 9.38 -4.26 -21.39
N THR A 152 8.33 -4.76 -20.77
CA THR A 152 7.86 -4.33 -19.45
C THR A 152 7.69 -5.53 -18.52
N LEU A 153 8.13 -5.35 -17.27
CA LEU A 153 8.05 -6.33 -16.20
C LEU A 153 7.35 -5.70 -14.99
N GLY A 154 6.30 -6.34 -14.48
CA GLY A 154 5.65 -5.96 -13.23
C GLY A 154 4.16 -6.22 -13.25
N GLY A 155 3.45 -6.01 -12.13
CA GLY A 155 2.00 -5.95 -12.17
C GLY A 155 1.28 -6.40 -10.91
N ALA A 156 1.68 -7.53 -10.31
CA ALA A 156 0.82 -8.23 -9.34
C ALA A 156 0.58 -7.48 -8.02
N THR A 157 1.37 -6.44 -7.74
CA THR A 157 1.27 -5.62 -6.51
C THR A 157 0.67 -4.24 -6.77
N MET A 158 0.29 -3.93 -8.01
CA MET A 158 -0.39 -2.69 -8.39
C MET A 158 -1.90 -2.93 -8.42
N ASP A 159 -2.67 -1.85 -8.39
CA ASP A 159 -4.12 -1.94 -8.49
C ASP A 159 -4.54 -2.48 -9.87
N ILE A 160 -5.74 -3.03 -9.95
CA ILE A 160 -6.25 -3.64 -11.19
C ILE A 160 -6.38 -2.56 -12.28
N GLU A 161 -6.81 -1.37 -11.90
CA GLU A 161 -6.96 -0.20 -12.76
C GLU A 161 -5.61 0.24 -13.33
N GLU A 162 -4.55 0.24 -12.51
CA GLU A 162 -3.19 0.59 -12.93
C GLU A 162 -2.64 -0.46 -13.91
N ASN A 163 -2.81 -1.75 -13.60
CA ASN A 163 -2.44 -2.85 -14.50
C ASN A 163 -3.16 -2.74 -15.85
N TYR A 164 -4.43 -2.37 -15.83
CA TYR A 164 -5.22 -2.15 -17.03
C TYR A 164 -4.67 -0.98 -17.87
N LEU A 165 -4.29 0.13 -17.23
CA LEU A 165 -3.66 1.27 -17.89
C LEU A 165 -2.29 0.91 -18.50
N ILE A 166 -1.46 0.15 -17.78
CA ILE A 166 -0.17 -0.34 -18.27
C ILE A 166 -0.37 -1.19 -19.53
N LYS A 167 -1.32 -2.14 -19.50
CA LYS A 167 -1.60 -2.99 -20.66
C LYS A 167 -2.07 -2.16 -21.86
N LYS A 168 -2.95 -1.17 -21.64
CA LYS A 168 -3.41 -0.26 -22.70
C LYS A 168 -2.27 0.55 -23.29
N LEU A 169 -1.46 1.18 -22.45
CA LEU A 169 -0.36 2.04 -22.88
C LEU A 169 0.67 1.25 -23.68
N PHE A 170 1.24 0.19 -23.10
CA PHE A 170 2.36 -0.52 -23.71
C PHE A 170 1.91 -1.41 -24.87
N SER A 171 0.83 -2.19 -24.70
CA SER A 171 0.38 -3.11 -25.75
C SER A 171 -0.42 -2.40 -26.83
N GLY A 172 -1.45 -1.66 -26.43
CA GLY A 172 -2.39 -1.05 -27.36
C GLY A 172 -1.87 0.25 -27.98
N GLY A 173 -1.23 1.11 -27.18
CA GLY A 173 -0.72 2.40 -27.64
C GLY A 173 0.65 2.31 -28.31
N LEU A 174 1.60 1.65 -27.66
CA LEU A 174 3.00 1.63 -28.09
C LEU A 174 3.36 0.44 -28.99
N GLY A 175 2.52 -0.61 -29.02
CA GLY A 175 2.78 -1.84 -29.80
C GLY A 175 3.81 -2.78 -29.18
N VAL A 176 4.08 -2.65 -27.88
CA VAL A 176 5.00 -3.55 -27.16
C VAL A 176 4.35 -4.91 -26.99
N VAL A 177 5.06 -5.97 -27.39
CA VAL A 177 4.58 -7.36 -27.29
C VAL A 177 5.16 -8.12 -26.10
N SER A 178 6.35 -7.73 -25.64
CA SER A 178 7.00 -8.33 -24.46
C SER A 178 6.50 -7.67 -23.18
N ILE A 179 5.36 -8.15 -22.67
CA ILE A 179 4.70 -7.65 -21.46
C ILE A 179 4.51 -8.82 -20.50
N GLU A 180 5.26 -8.83 -19.42
CA GLU A 180 5.28 -9.94 -18.46
C GLU A 180 5.17 -9.45 -17.01
N ASN A 181 4.75 -10.34 -16.12
CA ASN A 181 4.66 -10.07 -14.69
C ASN A 181 4.98 -11.32 -13.87
N GLN A 182 4.76 -11.22 -12.55
CA GLN A 182 5.01 -12.32 -11.62
C GLN A 182 4.18 -13.57 -11.90
N ALA A 183 3.06 -13.49 -12.64
CA ALA A 183 2.20 -14.64 -12.94
C ALA A 183 2.75 -15.57 -14.02
N ARG A 184 3.86 -15.20 -14.68
CA ARG A 184 4.52 -16.07 -15.66
C ARG A 184 5.18 -17.29 -15.02
N ILE A 185 5.64 -17.15 -13.77
CA ILE A 185 6.29 -18.22 -12.98
C ILE A 185 5.28 -18.83 -12.00
#